data_AF-A0A7J6HM60-F1
#
_entry.id   AF-A0A7J6HM60-F1
#
_cell.length_a   1.000
_cell.length_b   1.000
_cell.length_c   1.000
_cell.angle_alpha   90.00
_cell.angle_beta   90.00
_cell.angle_gamma   90.00
#
_symmetry.space_group_name_H-M   'P 1'
#
loop_
_entity.id
_entity.type
_entity.pdbx_description
1 polymer ?
#
loop_
_entity_poly.entity_id
_entity_poly.type
_entity_poly.pdbx_seq_one_letter_code
_entity_poly.pdbx_strand_id
1 'polypeptide(L)'
;MEKKNQTMEQSASINLSTPIRCIVKLGGAAITCKNELETIHDENLKEVSLQLRESMNVQSPSGKILGMDWSKGAGESEISCSINDFSAVPAMDSSSFIVVHGAGSFGHFQASKSGVHKGGLNKPLVKAGFVATRISVTKLNHEIVRALAREGIPSVGVSPFSCGWSTNMRNIASADLSAMTNAIDSGFVPVTHGDAVLDDELGCTILSGDVIIRHLAAHFKPEFVVFMTDVLGVYDRPPLDSTAVLLREIEVHEDGSWSVVKPTLENISKVKTDVAAHDTTGGMETKILEAAMIARLGIDVYIVKAGTNHSLRALRGELRGNVPEDWLGTVIRFSK
;
A
#
# COMPACT_ATOMS: atom_id res chain seq x y z
N MET A 1 23.95 38.88 -8.60
CA MET A 1 23.03 38.40 -9.65
C MET A 1 23.33 36.95 -9.89
N GLU A 2 22.76 36.04 -9.11
CA GLU A 2 22.80 34.60 -9.39
C GLU A 2 21.44 34.04 -8.98
N LYS A 3 20.58 33.85 -10.00
CA LYS A 3 19.30 33.17 -9.84
C LYS A 3 19.59 31.69 -9.65
N LYS A 4 19.34 31.18 -8.45
CA LYS A 4 19.18 29.73 -8.23
C LYS A 4 17.95 29.29 -9.02
N ASN A 5 18.17 28.55 -10.10
CA ASN A 5 17.10 27.85 -10.81
C ASN A 5 16.49 26.82 -9.85
N GLN A 6 15.28 27.11 -9.38
CA GLN A 6 14.35 26.11 -8.92
C GLN A 6 13.95 25.28 -10.14
N THR A 7 14.46 24.07 -10.25
CA THR A 7 13.91 23.08 -11.17
C THR A 7 12.57 22.64 -10.56
N MET A 8 11.49 23.32 -10.95
CA MET A 8 10.16 22.74 -10.83
C MET A 8 10.16 21.49 -11.71
N GLU A 9 10.02 20.32 -11.11
CA GLU A 9 9.63 19.13 -11.86
C GLU A 9 8.27 19.43 -12.51
N GLN A 10 8.31 19.67 -13.82
CA GLN A 10 7.12 19.61 -14.64
C GLN A 10 6.70 18.14 -14.66
N SER A 11 5.73 17.78 -13.81
CA SER A 11 5.02 16.52 -13.95
C SER A 11 4.36 16.53 -15.32
N ALA A 12 4.94 15.82 -16.29
CA ALA A 12 4.24 15.51 -17.52
C ALA A 12 2.93 14.84 -17.12
N SER A 13 1.80 15.39 -17.55
CA SER A 13 0.49 14.80 -17.31
C SER A 13 0.45 13.44 -17.98
N ILE A 14 0.56 12.36 -17.20
CA ILE A 14 0.34 11.00 -17.71
C ILE A 14 -1.15 10.89 -17.99
N ASN A 15 -1.51 10.84 -19.27
CA ASN A 15 -2.86 10.54 -19.70
C ASN A 15 -3.03 9.02 -19.71
N LEU A 16 -3.55 8.46 -18.61
CA LEU A 16 -3.98 7.07 -18.60
C LEU A 16 -5.16 6.87 -19.54
N SER A 17 -5.23 5.70 -20.18
CA SER A 17 -6.39 5.28 -20.97
C SER A 17 -7.62 4.97 -20.09
N THR A 18 -7.39 4.61 -18.82
CA THR A 18 -8.43 4.25 -17.85
C THR A 18 -8.23 4.97 -16.51
N PRO A 19 -9.30 5.52 -15.90
CA PRO A 19 -9.20 6.12 -14.57
C PRO A 19 -8.95 5.04 -13.50
N ILE A 20 -8.12 5.36 -12.51
CA ILE A 20 -7.87 4.47 -11.36
C ILE A 20 -9.05 4.57 -10.40
N ARG A 21 -9.68 3.44 -10.08
CA ARG A 21 -10.76 3.42 -9.08
C ARG A 21 -10.20 3.47 -7.67
N CYS A 22 -9.19 2.65 -7.38
CA CYS A 22 -8.65 2.51 -6.03
C CYS A 22 -7.14 2.27 -6.05
N ILE A 23 -6.42 2.94 -5.15
CA ILE A 23 -5.09 2.49 -4.75
C ILE A 23 -5.22 1.90 -3.34
N VAL A 24 -4.82 0.65 -3.19
CA VAL A 24 -4.89 -0.07 -1.92
C VAL A 24 -3.48 -0.33 -1.40
N LYS A 25 -3.24 -0.01 -0.14
CA LYS A 25 -2.06 -0.42 0.61
C LYS A 25 -2.37 -1.60 1.51
N LEU A 26 -1.70 -2.72 1.30
CA LEU A 26 -1.62 -3.84 2.21
C LEU A 26 -0.53 -3.57 3.26
N GLY A 27 -0.91 -3.20 4.47
CA GLY A 27 0.04 -3.00 5.55
C GLY A 27 0.83 -4.28 5.83
N GLY A 28 2.15 -4.20 5.96
CA GLY A 28 2.98 -5.40 6.21
C GLY A 28 2.53 -6.17 7.45
N ALA A 29 2.07 -5.44 8.47
CA ALA A 29 1.40 -5.94 9.66
C ALA A 29 0.19 -6.86 9.42
N ALA A 30 -0.55 -6.61 8.34
CA ALA A 30 -1.79 -7.29 8.02
C ALA A 30 -1.57 -8.60 7.26
N ILE A 31 -0.51 -8.65 6.46
CA ILE A 31 -0.20 -9.77 5.56
C ILE A 31 1.04 -10.58 5.97
N THR A 32 1.75 -10.16 7.03
CA THR A 32 2.91 -10.88 7.59
C THR A 32 2.82 -10.98 9.10
N CYS A 33 3.45 -12.00 9.68
CA CYS A 33 3.53 -12.17 11.13
C CYS A 33 4.66 -11.29 11.68
N LYS A 34 4.30 -10.17 12.35
CA LYS A 34 5.27 -9.16 12.82
C LYS A 34 6.42 -9.70 13.67
N ASN A 35 6.18 -10.76 14.43
CA ASN A 35 7.13 -11.30 15.40
C ASN A 35 7.98 -12.45 14.84
N GLU A 36 7.75 -12.84 13.58
CA GLU A 36 8.40 -13.98 12.94
C GLU A 36 9.04 -13.55 11.63
N LEU A 37 10.35 -13.74 11.53
CA LEU A 37 11.15 -13.32 10.39
C LEU A 37 10.66 -14.00 9.10
N GLU A 38 10.33 -13.20 8.09
CA GLU A 38 9.91 -13.68 6.76
C GLU A 38 8.71 -14.65 6.78
N THR A 39 7.78 -14.46 7.72
CA THR A 39 6.56 -15.27 7.80
C THR A 39 5.35 -14.50 7.27
N ILE A 40 4.63 -15.10 6.32
CA ILE A 40 3.38 -14.59 5.75
C ILE A 40 2.21 -14.99 6.65
N HIS A 41 1.20 -14.12 6.74
CA HIS A 41 -0.07 -14.47 7.35
C HIS A 41 -1.03 -15.01 6.27
N ASP A 42 -0.92 -16.30 5.96
CA ASP A 42 -1.57 -16.91 4.78
C ASP A 42 -3.09 -16.72 4.75
N GLU A 43 -3.77 -16.88 5.89
CA GLU A 43 -5.23 -16.71 5.97
C GLU A 43 -5.67 -15.29 5.56
N ASN A 44 -5.01 -14.26 6.10
CA ASN A 44 -5.29 -12.87 5.75
C ASN A 44 -4.93 -12.56 4.31
N LEU A 45 -3.80 -13.06 3.80
CA LEU A 45 -3.40 -12.81 2.42
C LEU A 45 -4.40 -13.44 1.43
N LYS A 46 -4.87 -14.65 1.73
CA LYS A 46 -5.92 -15.32 0.95
C LYS A 46 -7.22 -14.53 0.97
N GLU A 47 -7.69 -14.14 2.14
CA GLU A 47 -8.93 -13.37 2.29
C GLU A 47 -8.84 -12.00 1.58
N VAL A 48 -7.72 -11.29 1.72
CA VAL A 48 -7.48 -10.02 1.02
C VAL A 48 -7.49 -10.21 -0.50
N SER A 49 -6.88 -11.28 -1.01
CA SER A 49 -6.85 -11.58 -2.44
C SER A 49 -8.26 -11.85 -2.99
N LEU A 50 -9.08 -12.59 -2.22
CA LEU A 50 -10.48 -12.84 -2.53
C LEU A 50 -11.28 -11.53 -2.58
N GLN A 51 -11.15 -10.68 -1.56
CA GLN A 51 -11.87 -9.40 -1.48
C GLN A 51 -11.47 -8.42 -2.59
N LEU A 52 -10.19 -8.41 -2.98
CA LEU A 52 -9.71 -7.61 -4.11
C LEU A 52 -10.35 -8.06 -5.43
N ARG A 53 -10.38 -9.38 -5.68
CA ARG A 53 -11.03 -9.93 -6.88
C ARG A 53 -12.51 -9.55 -6.93
N GLU A 54 -13.23 -9.75 -5.82
CA GLU A 54 -14.64 -9.37 -5.72
C GLU A 54 -14.87 -7.89 -5.99
N SER A 55 -13.99 -7.03 -5.48
CA SER A 55 -14.11 -5.58 -5.64
C SER A 55 -13.79 -5.11 -7.05
N MET A 56 -12.90 -5.80 -7.76
CA MET A 56 -12.54 -5.51 -9.15
C MET A 56 -13.57 -6.01 -10.19
N ASN A 57 -14.65 -6.67 -9.73
CA ASN A 57 -15.64 -7.34 -10.59
C ASN A 57 -15.01 -8.32 -11.59
N VAL A 58 -13.92 -8.98 -11.20
CA VAL A 58 -13.31 -10.05 -12.00
C VAL A 58 -14.24 -11.27 -11.91
N GLN A 59 -15.27 -11.29 -12.77
CA GLN A 59 -16.24 -12.38 -12.87
C GLN A 59 -15.94 -13.25 -14.09
N SER A 60 -15.73 -14.54 -13.84
CA SER A 60 -15.70 -15.54 -14.91
C SER A 60 -17.13 -15.88 -15.34
N PRO A 61 -17.43 -15.94 -16.66
CA PRO A 61 -18.74 -16.37 -17.16
C PRO A 61 -19.19 -17.75 -16.67
N SER A 62 -18.23 -18.60 -16.26
CA SER A 62 -18.47 -19.96 -15.77
C SER A 62 -18.62 -20.05 -14.24
N GLY A 63 -18.46 -18.94 -13.50
CA GLY A 63 -18.40 -18.93 -12.03
C GLY A 63 -17.15 -19.61 -11.44
N LYS A 64 -16.30 -20.24 -12.26
CA LYS A 64 -15.02 -20.84 -11.86
C LYS A 64 -13.92 -19.78 -11.88
N ILE A 65 -13.19 -19.66 -10.78
CA ILE A 65 -12.02 -18.78 -10.66
C ILE A 65 -10.95 -19.29 -11.61
N LEU A 66 -10.50 -18.43 -12.51
CA LEU A 66 -9.49 -18.77 -13.49
C LEU A 66 -8.14 -18.18 -13.04
N GLY A 67 -7.37 -18.97 -12.30
CA GLY A 67 -6.06 -18.56 -11.80
C GLY A 67 -5.05 -18.31 -12.93
N MET A 68 -4.29 -17.23 -12.80
CA MET A 68 -3.25 -16.78 -13.73
C MET A 68 -1.83 -17.19 -13.31
N ASP A 69 -1.63 -17.70 -12.10
CA ASP A 69 -0.33 -18.24 -11.68
C ASP A 69 -0.15 -19.67 -12.21
N TRP A 70 0.56 -19.80 -13.33
CA TRP A 70 0.96 -21.10 -13.91
C TRP A 70 2.42 -21.44 -13.62
N SER A 71 3.07 -20.67 -12.73
CA SER A 71 4.44 -20.93 -12.35
C SER A 71 4.49 -22.05 -11.31
N LYS A 72 5.55 -22.88 -11.37
CA LYS A 72 5.73 -23.97 -10.40
C LYS A 72 5.87 -23.40 -8.99
N GLY A 73 5.01 -23.81 -8.05
CA GLY A 73 5.19 -23.55 -6.63
C GLY A 73 6.30 -24.41 -6.02
N ALA A 74 6.90 -23.96 -4.91
CA ALA A 74 7.77 -24.82 -4.12
C ALA A 74 6.96 -26.00 -3.56
N GLY A 75 7.26 -27.23 -4.01
CA GLY A 75 6.57 -28.45 -3.58
C GLY A 75 5.42 -28.93 -4.47
N GLU A 76 5.08 -28.20 -5.54
CA GLU A 76 4.06 -28.64 -6.51
C GLU A 76 4.69 -29.43 -7.66
N SER A 77 4.09 -30.56 -8.02
CA SER A 77 4.60 -31.46 -9.06
C SER A 77 4.16 -31.08 -10.48
N GLU A 78 3.02 -30.41 -10.65
CA GLU A 78 2.42 -30.10 -11.97
C GLU A 78 1.74 -28.72 -12.00
N ILE A 79 1.65 -28.12 -13.19
CA ILE A 79 0.93 -26.87 -13.46
C ILE A 79 -0.56 -27.19 -13.66
N SER A 80 -1.43 -26.66 -12.80
CA SER A 80 -2.88 -26.96 -12.81
C SER A 80 -3.68 -25.91 -13.58
N CYS A 81 -3.48 -25.77 -14.90
CA CYS A 81 -4.38 -24.95 -15.72
C CYS A 81 -4.52 -25.47 -17.15
N SER A 82 -5.72 -25.40 -17.71
CA SER A 82 -5.98 -25.72 -19.11
C SER A 82 -6.08 -24.42 -19.92
N ILE A 83 -5.26 -24.27 -20.97
CA ILE A 83 -5.23 -23.07 -21.82
C ILE A 83 -6.62 -22.78 -22.45
N ASN A 84 -7.41 -23.84 -22.66
CA ASN A 84 -8.76 -23.74 -23.20
C ASN A 84 -9.72 -22.94 -22.31
N ASP A 85 -9.43 -22.80 -21.01
CA ASP A 85 -10.26 -22.04 -20.09
C ASP A 85 -10.20 -20.51 -20.35
N PHE A 86 -9.18 -20.02 -21.07
CA PHE A 86 -8.99 -18.58 -21.38
C PHE A 86 -9.56 -18.16 -22.74
N SER A 87 -9.85 -19.11 -23.64
CA SER A 87 -10.32 -18.81 -25.00
C SER A 87 -11.77 -18.30 -25.06
N ALA A 88 -12.51 -18.43 -23.96
CA ALA A 88 -13.93 -18.05 -23.84
C ALA A 88 -14.15 -16.80 -22.95
N VAL A 89 -13.08 -16.16 -22.46
CA VAL A 89 -13.20 -15.01 -21.54
C VAL A 89 -13.23 -13.72 -22.39
N PRO A 90 -14.36 -12.96 -22.40
CA PRO A 90 -14.39 -11.66 -23.07
C PRO A 90 -13.39 -10.70 -22.43
N ALA A 91 -12.94 -9.69 -23.19
CA ALA A 91 -12.09 -8.63 -22.67
C ALA A 91 -12.73 -8.05 -21.39
N MET A 92 -12.01 -8.15 -20.27
CA MET A 92 -12.54 -7.78 -18.97
C MET A 92 -12.50 -6.26 -18.81
N ASP A 93 -13.66 -5.63 -18.67
CA ASP A 93 -13.78 -4.27 -18.14
C ASP A 93 -13.53 -4.31 -16.63
N SER A 94 -12.29 -4.58 -16.24
CA SER A 94 -11.88 -4.56 -14.83
C SER A 94 -11.70 -3.13 -14.36
N SER A 95 -12.20 -2.79 -13.18
CA SER A 95 -11.90 -1.49 -12.59
C SER A 95 -10.41 -1.43 -12.25
N SER A 96 -9.71 -0.37 -12.68
CA SER A 96 -8.27 -0.26 -12.52
C SER A 96 -7.87 -0.02 -11.06
N PHE A 97 -7.01 -0.88 -10.54
CA PHE A 97 -6.50 -0.84 -9.18
C PHE A 97 -4.96 -0.81 -9.21
N ILE A 98 -4.37 -0.20 -8.19
CA ILE A 98 -2.94 -0.32 -7.89
C ILE A 98 -2.80 -0.89 -6.49
N VAL A 99 -1.94 -1.89 -6.32
CA VAL A 99 -1.65 -2.49 -5.01
C VAL A 99 -0.27 -2.03 -4.55
N VAL A 100 -0.20 -1.52 -3.32
CA VAL A 100 1.04 -1.22 -2.61
C VAL A 100 1.11 -2.17 -1.41
N HIS A 101 2.25 -2.75 -1.08
CA HIS A 101 2.39 -3.46 0.19
C HIS A 101 3.53 -2.94 1.07
N GLY A 102 3.36 -3.03 2.39
CA GLY A 102 4.45 -2.81 3.34
C GLY A 102 5.42 -3.99 3.37
N ALA A 103 6.64 -3.76 3.85
CA ALA A 103 7.64 -4.83 3.93
C ALA A 103 7.39 -5.84 5.06
N GLY A 104 6.71 -5.42 6.15
CA GLY A 104 6.39 -6.31 7.26
C GLY A 104 7.64 -6.99 7.85
N SER A 105 7.49 -8.27 8.20
CA SER A 105 8.61 -9.09 8.69
C SER A 105 9.71 -9.40 7.64
N PHE A 106 9.50 -9.01 6.38
CA PHE A 106 10.47 -9.17 5.29
C PHE A 106 11.33 -7.92 5.04
N GLY A 107 11.18 -6.86 5.84
CA GLY A 107 12.07 -5.70 5.73
C GLY A 107 12.53 -5.16 7.07
N HIS A 108 11.63 -5.12 8.06
CA HIS A 108 11.92 -4.47 9.34
C HIS A 108 13.10 -5.12 10.08
N PHE A 109 13.21 -6.45 10.09
CA PHE A 109 14.28 -7.16 10.78
C PHE A 109 15.66 -6.83 10.19
N GLN A 110 15.79 -6.94 8.87
CA GLN A 110 17.03 -6.71 8.14
C GLN A 110 17.43 -5.23 8.21
N ALA A 111 16.51 -4.31 7.94
CA ALA A 111 16.77 -2.88 7.89
C ALA A 111 17.08 -2.25 9.26
N SER A 112 16.42 -2.73 10.32
CA SER A 112 16.68 -2.27 11.69
C SER A 112 18.04 -2.76 12.19
N LYS A 113 18.33 -4.06 12.06
CA LYS A 113 19.57 -4.69 12.53
C LYS A 113 20.84 -4.13 11.86
N SER A 114 20.73 -3.76 10.58
CA SER A 114 21.87 -3.26 9.79
C SER A 114 21.99 -1.73 9.75
N GLY A 115 20.95 -1.00 10.14
CA GLY A 115 20.93 0.46 10.09
C GLY A 115 20.69 1.05 8.71
N VAL A 116 20.11 0.31 7.75
CA VAL A 116 19.80 0.81 6.38
C VAL A 116 18.96 2.09 6.40
N HIS A 117 17.98 2.17 7.30
CA HIS A 117 17.15 3.37 7.51
C HIS A 117 17.92 4.61 7.98
N LYS A 118 19.18 4.45 8.42
CA LYS A 118 20.07 5.56 8.84
C LYS A 118 21.06 5.97 7.76
N GLY A 119 21.12 5.26 6.64
CA GLY A 119 22.08 5.50 5.57
C GLY A 119 23.50 5.03 5.86
N GLY A 120 24.42 5.41 4.98
CA GLY A 120 25.84 5.05 5.04
C GLY A 120 26.19 3.77 4.29
N LEU A 121 25.83 3.69 3.00
CA LEU A 121 26.17 2.55 2.11
C LEU A 121 27.68 2.27 1.98
N ASN A 122 28.54 3.21 2.37
CA ASN A 122 29.98 3.00 2.46
C ASN A 122 30.36 2.01 3.58
N LYS A 123 29.50 1.80 4.58
CA LYS A 123 29.72 0.83 5.67
C LYS A 123 29.35 -0.59 5.20
N PRO A 124 30.25 -1.59 5.34
CA PRO A 124 29.97 -2.96 4.91
C PRO A 124 28.69 -3.56 5.50
N LEU A 125 28.39 -3.30 6.78
CA LEU A 125 27.19 -3.79 7.45
C LEU A 125 25.90 -3.21 6.83
N VAL A 126 25.88 -1.90 6.53
CA VAL A 126 24.73 -1.24 5.91
C VAL A 126 24.54 -1.76 4.49
N LYS A 127 25.63 -1.93 3.72
CA LYS A 127 25.59 -2.50 2.37
C LYS A 127 25.03 -3.93 2.37
N ALA A 128 25.51 -4.79 3.27
CA ALA A 128 24.97 -6.14 3.43
C ALA A 128 23.50 -6.13 3.85
N GLY A 129 23.13 -5.22 4.76
CA GLY A 129 21.75 -4.98 5.18
C GLY A 129 20.83 -4.56 4.05
N PHE A 130 21.30 -3.66 3.18
CA PHE A 130 20.57 -3.18 2.02
C PHE A 130 20.24 -4.35 1.09
N VAL A 131 21.25 -5.17 0.77
CA VAL A 131 21.09 -6.39 -0.05
C VAL A 131 20.10 -7.36 0.60
N ALA A 132 20.26 -7.67 1.89
CA ALA A 132 19.38 -8.60 2.59
C ALA A 132 17.93 -8.11 2.67
N THR A 133 17.73 -6.81 2.93
CA THR A 133 16.40 -6.17 2.97
C THR A 133 15.73 -6.28 1.60
N ARG A 134 16.46 -5.97 0.52
CA ARG A 134 15.97 -6.06 -0.87
C ARG A 134 15.56 -7.48 -1.25
N ILE A 135 16.42 -8.46 -1.02
CA ILE A 135 16.12 -9.87 -1.31
C ILE A 135 14.83 -10.28 -0.60
N SER A 136 14.73 -9.97 0.68
CA SER A 136 13.58 -10.36 1.51
C SER A 136 12.29 -9.67 1.07
N VAL A 137 12.27 -8.36 0.84
CA VAL A 137 11.04 -7.66 0.44
C VAL A 137 10.59 -8.04 -0.97
N THR A 138 11.52 -8.31 -1.90
CA THR A 138 11.16 -8.80 -3.24
C THR A 138 10.61 -10.23 -3.22
N LYS A 139 11.05 -11.07 -2.27
CA LYS A 139 10.43 -12.38 -2.00
C LYS A 139 8.97 -12.20 -1.55
N LEU A 140 8.70 -11.30 -0.60
CA LEU A 140 7.32 -11.00 -0.19
C LEU A 140 6.47 -10.48 -1.37
N ASN A 141 7.01 -9.60 -2.19
CA ASN A 141 6.31 -9.09 -3.38
C ASN A 141 5.94 -10.23 -4.33
N HIS A 142 6.84 -11.18 -4.55
CA HIS A 142 6.56 -12.35 -5.38
C HIS A 142 5.39 -13.18 -4.82
N GLU A 143 5.39 -13.48 -3.52
CA GLU A 143 4.31 -14.25 -2.88
C GLU A 143 2.96 -13.54 -2.96
N ILE A 144 2.92 -12.22 -2.78
CA ILE A 144 1.69 -11.43 -2.93
C ILE A 144 1.21 -11.43 -4.37
N VAL A 145 2.09 -11.21 -5.34
CA VAL A 145 1.75 -11.26 -6.77
C VAL A 145 1.15 -12.62 -7.13
N ARG A 146 1.75 -13.71 -6.65
CA ARG A 146 1.23 -15.08 -6.84
C ARG A 146 -0.14 -15.27 -6.18
N ALA A 147 -0.34 -14.81 -4.95
CA ALA A 147 -1.63 -14.92 -4.27
C ALA A 147 -2.76 -14.23 -5.04
N LEU A 148 -2.50 -13.01 -5.55
CA LEU A 148 -3.47 -12.28 -6.39
C LEU A 148 -3.70 -12.99 -7.73
N ALA A 149 -2.64 -13.47 -8.39
CA ALA A 149 -2.73 -14.18 -9.66
C ALA A 149 -3.53 -15.48 -9.54
N ARG A 150 -3.40 -16.22 -8.42
CA ARG A 150 -4.19 -17.43 -8.15
C ARG A 150 -5.69 -17.14 -8.03
N GLU A 151 -6.06 -15.94 -7.58
CA GLU A 151 -7.45 -15.47 -7.57
C GLU A 151 -7.91 -14.93 -8.95
N GLY A 152 -7.08 -15.01 -9.99
CA GLY A 152 -7.40 -14.55 -11.35
C GLY A 152 -7.21 -13.05 -11.56
N ILE A 153 -6.52 -12.36 -10.66
CA ILE A 153 -6.15 -10.96 -10.85
C ILE A 153 -4.90 -10.90 -11.73
N PRO A 154 -4.86 -10.10 -12.81
CA PRO A 154 -3.69 -9.95 -13.69
C PRO A 154 -2.60 -9.10 -13.00
N SER A 155 -2.06 -9.61 -11.90
CA SER A 155 -1.09 -8.92 -11.05
C SER A 155 0.33 -8.99 -11.62
N VAL A 156 1.03 -7.85 -11.62
CA VAL A 156 2.46 -7.77 -12.01
C VAL A 156 3.26 -6.98 -11.00
N GLY A 157 4.43 -7.50 -10.60
CA GLY A 157 5.31 -6.82 -9.64
C GLY A 157 6.08 -5.67 -10.27
N VAL A 158 6.06 -4.49 -9.63
CA VAL A 158 6.79 -3.28 -10.04
C VAL A 158 7.61 -2.77 -8.86
N SER A 159 8.92 -3.08 -8.86
CA SER A 159 9.81 -2.71 -7.75
C SER A 159 10.28 -1.26 -7.87
N PRO A 160 10.11 -0.40 -6.83
CA PRO A 160 10.56 0.98 -6.86
C PRO A 160 12.05 1.13 -7.19
N PHE A 161 12.91 0.32 -6.55
CA PHE A 161 14.35 0.34 -6.82
C PHE A 161 14.68 -0.02 -8.28
N SER A 162 14.03 -1.04 -8.85
CA SER A 162 14.28 -1.46 -10.24
C SER A 162 13.77 -0.45 -11.25
N CYS A 163 12.73 0.32 -10.90
CA CYS A 163 12.23 1.45 -11.67
C CYS A 163 13.04 2.75 -11.45
N GLY A 164 14.17 2.70 -10.74
CA GLY A 164 15.06 3.84 -10.57
C GLY A 164 14.53 4.90 -9.60
N TRP A 165 13.61 4.55 -8.71
CA TRP A 165 13.15 5.50 -7.69
C TRP A 165 14.28 5.80 -6.72
N SER A 166 14.47 7.08 -6.42
CA SER A 166 15.49 7.57 -5.50
C SER A 166 14.91 8.55 -4.50
N THR A 167 15.68 8.78 -3.45
CA THR A 167 15.33 9.72 -2.40
C THR A 167 16.45 10.74 -2.20
N ASN A 168 16.12 11.88 -1.61
CA ASN A 168 17.08 12.85 -1.12
C ASN A 168 16.64 13.26 0.28
N MET A 169 17.50 13.01 1.27
CA MET A 169 17.16 13.24 2.68
C MET A 169 15.82 12.58 3.06
N ARG A 170 15.62 11.33 2.62
CA ARG A 170 14.44 10.48 2.85
C ARG A 170 13.15 10.90 2.14
N ASN A 171 13.16 11.95 1.34
CA ASN A 171 12.02 12.34 0.51
C ASN A 171 12.21 11.81 -0.90
N ILE A 172 11.13 11.44 -1.60
CA ILE A 172 11.23 11.02 -3.01
C ILE A 172 11.87 12.15 -3.81
N ALA A 173 12.99 11.85 -4.47
CA ALA A 173 13.73 12.78 -5.33
C ALA A 173 13.46 12.51 -6.81
N SER A 174 13.26 11.24 -7.17
CA SER A 174 12.87 10.81 -8.51
C SER A 174 12.01 9.55 -8.41
N ALA A 175 10.97 9.46 -9.24
CA ALA A 175 10.12 8.29 -9.34
C ALA A 175 9.61 8.16 -10.78
N ASP A 176 10.20 7.26 -11.57
CA ASP A 176 9.68 6.93 -12.90
C ASP A 176 8.45 6.02 -12.77
N LEU A 177 7.32 6.51 -13.29
CA LEU A 177 6.03 5.82 -13.28
C LEU A 177 5.70 5.13 -14.61
N SER A 178 6.57 5.23 -15.62
CA SER A 178 6.36 4.67 -16.96
C SER A 178 5.98 3.19 -16.94
N ALA A 179 6.68 2.38 -16.12
CA ALA A 179 6.39 0.96 -15.96
C ALA A 179 5.00 0.70 -15.37
N MET A 180 4.57 1.51 -14.39
CA MET A 180 3.22 1.39 -13.83
C MET A 180 2.15 1.81 -14.83
N THR A 181 2.35 2.93 -15.52
CA THR A 181 1.46 3.44 -16.57
C THR A 181 1.25 2.39 -17.66
N ASN A 182 2.34 1.85 -18.21
CA ASN A 182 2.26 0.84 -19.26
C ASN A 182 1.55 -0.44 -18.78
N ALA A 183 1.77 -0.85 -17.52
CA ALA A 183 1.08 -1.99 -16.94
C ALA A 183 -0.43 -1.76 -16.85
N ILE A 184 -0.84 -0.59 -16.34
CA ILE A 184 -2.24 -0.19 -16.22
C ILE A 184 -2.91 -0.13 -17.60
N ASP A 185 -2.30 0.56 -18.57
CA ASP A 185 -2.83 0.69 -19.93
C ASP A 185 -2.89 -0.66 -20.68
N SER A 186 -2.10 -1.66 -20.23
CA SER A 186 -2.15 -3.03 -20.75
C SER A 186 -3.17 -3.93 -20.01
N GLY A 187 -3.92 -3.38 -19.06
CA GLY A 187 -4.93 -4.13 -18.28
C GLY A 187 -4.37 -4.95 -17.12
N PHE A 188 -3.13 -4.71 -16.69
CA PHE A 188 -2.58 -5.33 -15.50
C PHE A 188 -2.89 -4.54 -14.22
N VAL A 189 -2.87 -5.24 -13.08
CA VAL A 189 -2.89 -4.65 -11.74
C VAL A 189 -1.44 -4.56 -11.24
N PRO A 190 -0.78 -3.40 -11.29
CA PRO A 190 0.57 -3.26 -10.77
C PRO A 190 0.60 -3.42 -9.25
N VAL A 191 1.56 -4.21 -8.77
CA VAL A 191 1.85 -4.46 -7.35
C VAL A 191 3.23 -3.90 -7.04
N THR A 192 3.28 -2.86 -6.22
CA THR A 192 4.53 -2.25 -5.75
C THR A 192 4.65 -2.34 -4.23
N HIS A 193 5.77 -1.93 -3.66
CA HIS A 193 6.08 -2.22 -2.27
C HIS A 193 7.00 -1.20 -1.61
N GLY A 194 6.89 -1.05 -0.29
CA GLY A 194 7.91 -0.38 0.51
C GLY A 194 9.26 -1.06 0.31
N ASP A 195 10.34 -0.28 0.25
CA ASP A 195 11.60 -0.75 -0.31
C ASP A 195 12.82 -0.07 0.29
N ALA A 196 13.99 -0.70 0.17
CA ALA A 196 15.26 -0.03 0.41
C ALA A 196 15.71 0.63 -0.91
N VAL A 197 15.91 1.94 -0.91
CA VAL A 197 16.25 2.72 -2.10
C VAL A 197 17.53 3.51 -1.91
N LEU A 198 18.12 3.96 -3.02
CA LEU A 198 19.25 4.88 -2.97
C LEU A 198 18.78 6.25 -2.50
N ASP A 199 19.63 6.91 -1.71
CA ASP A 199 19.42 8.28 -1.25
C ASP A 199 20.63 9.12 -1.63
N ASP A 200 20.41 10.30 -2.22
CA ASP A 200 21.47 11.15 -2.76
C ASP A 200 22.42 11.68 -1.67
N GLU A 201 21.91 11.92 -0.45
CA GLU A 201 22.68 12.49 0.67
C GLU A 201 23.06 11.40 1.70
N LEU A 202 22.14 10.47 1.97
CA LEU A 202 22.34 9.41 2.97
C LEU A 202 22.97 8.14 2.38
N GLY A 203 23.09 8.05 1.06
CA GLY A 203 23.49 6.86 0.31
C GLY A 203 22.33 5.86 0.14
N CYS A 204 21.62 5.54 1.23
CA CYS A 204 20.39 4.75 1.17
C CYS A 204 19.43 5.12 2.28
N THR A 205 18.16 4.74 2.09
CA THR A 205 17.13 4.82 3.12
C THR A 205 16.03 3.78 2.87
N ILE A 206 15.02 3.76 3.74
CA ILE A 206 13.78 3.01 3.54
C ILE A 206 12.73 3.97 2.97
N LEU A 207 12.22 3.64 1.79
CA LEU A 207 11.05 4.25 1.21
C LEU A 207 9.81 3.47 1.67
N SER A 208 9.02 4.06 2.57
CA SER A 208 7.86 3.37 3.14
C SER A 208 6.73 3.23 2.12
N GLY A 209 5.94 2.17 2.24
CA GLY A 209 4.74 2.02 1.41
C GLY A 209 3.70 3.14 1.63
N ASP A 210 3.73 3.85 2.77
CA ASP A 210 2.79 4.97 3.03
C ASP A 210 3.19 6.19 2.18
N VAL A 211 4.50 6.45 2.05
CA VAL A 211 5.01 7.50 1.16
C VAL A 211 4.76 7.16 -0.30
N ILE A 212 4.93 5.89 -0.68
CA ILE A 212 4.66 5.42 -2.06
C ILE A 212 3.19 5.63 -2.42
N ILE A 213 2.25 5.17 -1.59
CA ILE A 213 0.82 5.31 -1.91
C ILE A 213 0.39 6.77 -1.98
N ARG A 214 0.94 7.67 -1.15
CA ARG A 214 0.71 9.11 -1.28
C ARG A 214 1.21 9.65 -2.62
N HIS A 215 2.44 9.30 -3.01
CA HIS A 215 3.02 9.74 -4.28
C HIS A 215 2.18 9.27 -5.48
N LEU A 216 1.76 8.00 -5.46
CA LEU A 216 0.90 7.43 -6.50
C LEU A 216 -0.49 8.08 -6.52
N ALA A 217 -1.09 8.36 -5.37
CA ALA A 217 -2.39 9.03 -5.30
C ALA A 217 -2.33 10.46 -5.86
N ALA A 218 -1.24 11.19 -5.60
CA ALA A 218 -1.02 12.52 -6.16
C ALA A 218 -0.92 12.50 -7.69
N HIS A 219 -0.34 11.44 -8.24
CA HIS A 219 -0.10 11.31 -9.67
C HIS A 219 -1.32 10.75 -10.42
N PHE A 220 -1.86 9.62 -9.96
CA PHE A 220 -2.91 8.87 -10.64
C PHE A 220 -4.33 9.26 -10.25
N LYS A 221 -4.50 10.06 -9.17
CA LYS A 221 -5.78 10.61 -8.71
C LYS A 221 -6.92 9.57 -8.66
N PRO A 222 -6.77 8.49 -7.87
CA PRO A 222 -7.81 7.48 -7.75
C PRO A 222 -9.09 8.05 -7.15
N GLU A 223 -10.23 7.37 -7.36
CA GLU A 223 -11.50 7.77 -6.74
C GLU A 223 -11.46 7.72 -5.20
N PHE A 224 -10.70 6.79 -4.63
CA PHE A 224 -10.44 6.67 -3.20
C PHE A 224 -9.17 5.83 -2.93
N VAL A 225 -8.67 5.88 -1.70
CA VAL A 225 -7.50 5.13 -1.24
C VAL A 225 -7.84 4.28 -0.02
N VAL A 226 -7.31 3.05 0.04
CA VAL A 226 -7.53 2.14 1.17
C VAL A 226 -6.21 1.73 1.81
N PHE A 227 -6.04 1.99 3.10
CA PHE A 227 -4.98 1.43 3.93
C PHE A 227 -5.52 0.24 4.72
N MET A 228 -5.14 -0.96 4.32
CA MET A 228 -5.40 -2.18 5.08
C MET A 228 -4.36 -2.36 6.18
N THR A 229 -4.80 -2.52 7.41
CA THR A 229 -3.94 -2.70 8.60
C THR A 229 -4.40 -3.89 9.44
N ASP A 230 -3.69 -4.20 10.52
CA ASP A 230 -4.01 -5.29 11.46
C ASP A 230 -5.00 -4.90 12.58
N VAL A 231 -5.46 -3.66 12.58
CA VAL A 231 -6.37 -3.06 13.57
C VAL A 231 -7.60 -2.46 12.86
N LEU A 232 -8.70 -2.24 13.58
CA LEU A 232 -9.95 -1.78 12.95
C LEU A 232 -9.82 -0.44 12.23
N GLY A 233 -9.02 0.48 12.75
CA GLY A 233 -8.74 1.78 12.15
C GLY A 233 -7.77 2.56 13.04
N VAL A 234 -7.89 3.88 13.04
CA VAL A 234 -7.16 4.77 13.93
C VAL A 234 -7.86 4.83 15.28
N TYR A 235 -7.11 4.61 16.35
CA TYR A 235 -7.58 4.79 17.72
C TYR A 235 -6.96 6.04 18.34
N ASP A 236 -7.60 6.62 19.34
CA ASP A 236 -7.07 7.75 20.11
C ASP A 236 -5.79 7.40 20.90
N ARG A 237 -5.63 6.11 21.22
CA ARG A 237 -4.51 5.49 21.94
C ARG A 237 -4.28 4.06 21.43
N PRO A 238 -3.25 3.34 21.89
CA PRO A 238 -2.98 1.97 21.45
C PRO A 238 -4.22 1.07 21.60
N PRO A 239 -4.60 0.27 20.57
CA PRO A 239 -5.85 -0.50 20.56
C PRO A 239 -5.89 -1.67 21.55
N LEU A 240 -4.77 -2.00 22.19
CA LEU A 240 -4.71 -2.98 23.27
C LEU A 240 -5.18 -2.41 24.61
N ASP A 241 -5.26 -1.07 24.73
CA ASP A 241 -5.87 -0.40 25.87
C ASP A 241 -7.39 -0.59 25.82
N SER A 242 -7.98 -1.08 26.92
CA SER A 242 -9.43 -1.33 27.01
C SER A 242 -10.28 -0.06 26.92
N THR A 243 -9.66 1.10 27.11
CA THR A 243 -10.30 2.42 26.98
C THR A 243 -10.08 3.06 25.60
N ALA A 244 -9.43 2.36 24.67
CA ALA A 244 -9.16 2.89 23.34
C ALA A 244 -10.45 3.09 22.54
N VAL A 245 -10.57 4.26 21.94
CA VAL A 245 -11.73 4.67 21.15
C VAL A 245 -11.35 4.73 19.68
N LEU A 246 -12.12 4.03 18.84
CA LEU A 246 -11.97 4.08 17.39
C LEU A 246 -12.42 5.46 16.88
N LEU A 247 -11.52 6.14 16.19
CA LEU A 247 -11.80 7.39 15.50
C LEU A 247 -12.42 7.04 14.14
N ARG A 248 -13.75 7.17 14.02
CA ARG A 248 -14.47 6.74 12.81
C ARG A 248 -14.32 7.74 11.67
N GLU A 249 -14.23 9.02 11.98
CA GLU A 249 -14.14 10.09 10.98
C GLU A 249 -13.11 11.14 11.41
N ILE A 250 -12.16 11.41 10.51
CA ILE A 250 -11.15 12.46 10.62
C ILE A 250 -11.29 13.38 9.43
N GLU A 251 -11.26 14.67 9.69
CA GLU A 251 -11.34 15.73 8.68
C GLU A 251 -10.00 16.47 8.61
N VAL A 252 -9.59 16.83 7.39
CA VAL A 252 -8.31 17.46 7.11
C VAL A 252 -8.57 18.84 6.53
N HIS A 253 -7.95 19.85 7.13
CA HIS A 253 -8.11 21.27 6.81
C HIS A 253 -7.14 21.71 5.72
N GLU A 254 -7.39 22.90 5.16
CA GLU A 254 -6.57 23.47 4.08
C GLU A 254 -5.10 23.67 4.48
N ASP A 255 -4.84 24.01 5.75
CA ASP A 255 -3.49 24.16 6.30
C ASP A 255 -2.76 22.81 6.53
N GLY A 256 -3.46 21.69 6.33
CA GLY A 256 -2.97 20.33 6.54
C GLY A 256 -3.05 19.84 7.97
N SER A 257 -3.61 20.63 8.89
CA SER A 257 -4.05 20.12 10.19
C SER A 257 -5.26 19.20 10.01
N TRP A 258 -5.53 18.37 11.00
CA TRP A 258 -6.69 17.47 10.97
C TRP A 258 -7.35 17.40 12.35
N SER A 259 -8.64 17.09 12.36
CA SER A 259 -9.47 16.99 13.56
C SER A 259 -10.38 15.78 13.50
N VAL A 260 -10.69 15.20 14.66
CA VAL A 260 -11.63 14.09 14.77
C VAL A 260 -13.06 14.63 14.71
N VAL A 261 -13.85 14.13 13.76
CA VAL A 261 -15.28 14.45 13.63
C VAL A 261 -16.13 13.46 14.43
N LYS A 262 -15.79 12.16 14.34
CA LYS A 262 -16.50 11.11 15.06
C LYS A 262 -15.53 10.15 15.78
N PRO A 263 -15.70 9.94 17.09
CA PRO A 263 -16.64 10.63 17.98
C PRO A 263 -16.24 12.08 18.24
N THR A 264 -17.18 12.94 18.64
CA THR A 264 -16.87 14.29 19.12
C THR A 264 -16.13 14.17 20.45
N LEU A 265 -14.82 14.39 20.41
CA LEU A 265 -13.97 14.25 21.59
C LEU A 265 -13.59 15.65 22.08
N GLU A 266 -14.09 16.02 23.26
CA GLU A 266 -13.62 17.20 23.98
C GLU A 266 -12.18 16.92 24.46
N ASN A 267 -11.19 17.60 23.86
CA ASN A 267 -9.78 17.64 24.30
C ASN A 267 -8.82 16.51 23.88
N ILE A 268 -8.90 15.96 22.66
CA ILE A 268 -7.77 15.19 22.11
C ILE A 268 -6.94 16.09 21.19
N SER A 269 -5.94 16.75 21.78
CA SER A 269 -4.97 17.54 21.01
C SER A 269 -3.94 16.67 20.27
N LYS A 270 -3.79 15.37 20.63
CA LYS A 270 -2.86 14.42 19.99
C LYS A 270 -3.33 12.97 20.15
N VAL A 271 -3.37 12.21 19.05
CA VAL A 271 -3.47 10.75 19.08
C VAL A 271 -2.19 10.18 19.68
N LYS A 272 -2.29 9.33 20.71
CA LYS A 272 -1.14 8.64 21.29
C LYS A 272 -0.89 7.36 20.50
N THR A 273 0.17 7.33 19.70
CA THR A 273 0.54 6.13 18.94
C THR A 273 1.72 5.43 19.60
N ASP A 274 1.60 4.11 19.79
CA ASP A 274 2.76 3.28 20.05
C ASP A 274 3.45 2.88 18.74
N VAL A 275 4.77 2.98 18.71
CA VAL A 275 5.61 2.48 17.62
C VAL A 275 6.23 1.16 18.09
N ALA A 276 5.98 0.07 17.35
CA ALA A 276 6.60 -1.21 17.67
C ALA A 276 8.13 -1.10 17.60
N ALA A 277 8.87 -1.82 18.45
CA ALA A 277 10.33 -1.72 18.56
C ALA A 277 11.10 -1.98 17.24
N HIS A 278 10.47 -2.66 16.27
CA HIS A 278 11.04 -2.97 14.97
C HIS A 278 10.45 -2.12 13.82
N ASP A 279 9.47 -1.24 14.08
CA ASP A 279 8.90 -0.36 13.07
C ASP A 279 9.81 0.86 12.86
N THR A 280 10.43 0.92 11.68
CA THR A 280 11.38 1.98 11.31
C THR A 280 10.73 3.15 10.57
N THR A 281 9.41 3.11 10.38
CA THR A 281 8.64 4.02 9.52
C THR A 281 7.69 4.96 10.27
N GLY A 282 7.62 4.88 11.60
CA GLY A 282 6.78 5.77 12.41
C GLY A 282 5.32 5.32 12.59
N GLY A 283 4.99 4.09 12.18
CA GLY A 283 3.75 3.40 12.60
C GLY A 283 2.44 4.07 12.16
N MET A 284 1.53 4.28 13.11
CA MET A 284 0.20 4.83 12.83
C MET A 284 0.23 6.35 12.59
N GLU A 285 1.10 7.09 13.28
CA GLU A 285 1.21 8.55 13.13
C GLU A 285 1.61 8.91 11.69
N THR A 286 2.66 8.28 11.16
CA THR A 286 3.09 8.54 9.77
C THR A 286 2.00 8.18 8.77
N LYS A 287 1.26 7.09 9.00
CA LYS A 287 0.14 6.71 8.13
C LYS A 287 -1.00 7.73 8.12
N ILE A 288 -1.33 8.32 9.27
CA ILE A 288 -2.32 9.40 9.34
C ILE A 288 -1.81 10.63 8.60
N LEU A 289 -0.54 10.99 8.74
CA LEU A 289 0.05 12.13 8.03
C LEU A 289 0.03 11.94 6.51
N GLU A 290 0.45 10.77 6.02
CA GLU A 290 0.42 10.45 4.59
C GLU A 290 -1.03 10.39 4.07
N ALA A 291 -1.95 9.79 4.83
CA ALA A 291 -3.38 9.77 4.50
C ALA A 291 -4.00 11.17 4.48
N ALA A 292 -3.61 12.05 5.40
CA ALA A 292 -4.08 13.43 5.42
C ALA A 292 -3.60 14.20 4.18
N MET A 293 -2.35 13.98 3.76
CA MET A 293 -1.83 14.57 2.53
C MET A 293 -2.57 14.08 1.28
N ILE A 294 -3.01 12.81 1.25
CA ILE A 294 -3.88 12.29 0.18
C ILE A 294 -5.26 12.94 0.24
N ALA A 295 -5.86 13.03 1.44
CA ALA A 295 -7.17 13.64 1.64
C ALA A 295 -7.22 15.08 1.15
N ARG A 296 -6.17 15.89 1.38
CA ARG A 296 -6.05 17.26 0.86
C ARG A 296 -6.13 17.39 -0.66
N LEU A 297 -5.91 16.31 -1.40
CA LEU A 297 -6.09 16.28 -2.86
C LEU A 297 -7.56 16.10 -3.27
N GLY A 298 -8.48 16.04 -2.30
CA GLY A 298 -9.90 15.74 -2.51
C GLY A 298 -10.18 14.23 -2.66
N ILE A 299 -9.25 13.38 -2.23
CA ILE A 299 -9.35 11.91 -2.37
C ILE A 299 -9.70 11.31 -1.01
N ASP A 300 -10.84 10.64 -0.91
CA ASP A 300 -11.24 9.94 0.30
C ASP A 300 -10.25 8.82 0.67
N VAL A 301 -9.87 8.73 1.94
CA VAL A 301 -8.96 7.69 2.45
C VAL A 301 -9.64 6.85 3.51
N TYR A 302 -9.51 5.53 3.42
CA TYR A 302 -10.07 4.59 4.39
C TYR A 302 -8.95 3.81 5.08
N ILE A 303 -8.91 3.80 6.42
CA ILE A 303 -8.02 2.94 7.21
C ILE A 303 -8.87 1.86 7.86
N VAL A 304 -8.59 0.59 7.54
CA VAL A 304 -9.47 -0.54 7.92
C VAL A 304 -8.66 -1.81 8.19
N LYS A 305 -9.20 -2.69 9.04
CA LYS A 305 -8.61 -4.02 9.27
C LYS A 305 -8.74 -4.91 8.04
N ALA A 306 -7.63 -5.46 7.57
CA ALA A 306 -7.60 -6.43 6.48
C ALA A 306 -8.39 -7.70 6.82
N GLY A 307 -8.95 -8.35 5.79
CA GLY A 307 -9.64 -9.63 5.92
C GLY A 307 -10.97 -9.57 6.68
N THR A 308 -11.61 -8.40 6.74
CA THR A 308 -12.91 -8.22 7.39
C THR A 308 -13.98 -7.84 6.38
N ASN A 309 -15.26 -7.98 6.73
CA ASN A 309 -16.34 -7.44 5.90
C ASN A 309 -16.21 -5.91 5.71
N HIS A 310 -15.59 -5.21 6.66
CA HIS A 310 -15.31 -3.79 6.54
C HIS A 310 -14.26 -3.51 5.46
N SER A 311 -13.17 -4.29 5.37
CA SER A 311 -12.20 -4.09 4.28
C SER A 311 -12.81 -4.27 2.89
N LEU A 312 -13.75 -5.21 2.73
CA LEU A 312 -14.49 -5.40 1.48
C LEU A 312 -15.37 -4.17 1.13
N ARG A 313 -16.13 -3.65 2.10
CA ARG A 313 -16.96 -2.43 1.89
C ARG A 313 -16.11 -1.22 1.51
N ALA A 314 -14.93 -1.07 2.12
CA ALA A 314 -13.96 -0.02 1.76
C ALA A 314 -13.44 -0.20 0.32
N LEU A 315 -13.07 -1.42 -0.08
CA LEU A 315 -12.60 -1.71 -1.44
C LEU A 315 -13.68 -1.51 -2.51
N ARG A 316 -14.95 -1.69 -2.15
CA ARG A 316 -16.09 -1.39 -3.03
C ARG A 316 -16.38 0.11 -3.15
N GLY A 317 -15.83 0.94 -2.27
CA GLY A 317 -16.07 2.38 -2.23
C GLY A 317 -17.44 2.76 -1.63
N GLU A 318 -18.06 1.87 -0.85
CA GLU A 318 -19.40 2.07 -0.27
C GLU A 318 -19.47 3.24 0.73
N LEU A 319 -18.33 3.70 1.22
CA LEU A 319 -18.24 4.75 2.22
C LEU A 319 -18.33 6.16 1.62
N ARG A 320 -18.23 6.30 0.29
CA ARG A 320 -18.26 7.60 -0.39
C ARG A 320 -19.58 8.32 -0.10
N GLY A 321 -19.49 9.54 0.43
CA GLY A 321 -20.66 10.30 0.87
C GLY A 321 -21.01 10.05 2.33
N ASN A 322 -21.77 9.00 2.64
CA ASN A 322 -22.22 8.70 4.01
C ASN A 322 -21.46 7.52 4.63
N VAL A 323 -21.06 7.65 5.90
CA VAL A 323 -20.41 6.59 6.67
C VAL A 323 -21.48 5.86 7.50
N PRO A 324 -21.76 4.58 7.23
CA PRO A 324 -22.77 3.82 7.97
C PRO A 324 -22.43 3.67 9.46
N GLU A 325 -23.43 3.63 10.34
CA GLU A 325 -23.17 3.53 11.79
C GLU A 325 -22.54 2.20 12.21
N ASP A 326 -22.81 1.13 11.46
CA ASP A 326 -22.24 -0.20 11.66
C ASP A 326 -20.82 -0.34 11.09
N TRP A 327 -20.29 0.71 10.46
CA TRP A 327 -18.93 0.72 9.92
C TRP A 327 -17.86 0.72 11.01
N LEU A 328 -16.92 -0.21 10.91
CA LEU A 328 -15.72 -0.24 11.74
C LEU A 328 -14.48 0.04 10.88
N GLY A 329 -14.03 1.28 10.95
CA GLY A 329 -12.82 1.79 10.33
C GLY A 329 -12.74 3.29 10.48
N THR A 330 -11.69 3.89 9.93
CA THR A 330 -11.50 5.34 9.93
C THR A 330 -11.59 5.89 8.53
N VAL A 331 -12.48 6.85 8.32
CA VAL A 331 -12.58 7.64 7.09
C VAL A 331 -11.84 8.95 7.30
N ILE A 332 -10.93 9.29 6.40
CA ILE A 332 -10.16 10.54 6.40
C ILE A 332 -10.49 11.31 5.13
N ARG A 333 -10.96 12.56 5.29
CA ARG A 333 -11.48 13.38 4.19
C ARG A 333 -11.05 14.84 4.30
N PHE A 334 -11.05 15.53 3.17
CA PHE A 334 -10.89 16.98 3.15
C PHE A 334 -12.14 17.69 3.70
N SER A 335 -11.92 18.73 4.51
CA SER A 335 -12.99 19.62 4.96
C SER A 335 -13.50 20.45 3.79
N LYS A 336 -14.81 20.41 3.53
CA LYS A 336 -15.43 21.16 2.45
C LYS A 336 -15.85 22.56 2.89
#